data_AF-W7DLP3-F1
#
_entry.id   AF-W7DLP3-F1
#
_cell.length_a   1.000
_cell.length_b   1.000
_cell.length_c   1.000
_cell.angle_alpha   90.00
_cell.angle_beta   90.00
_cell.angle_gamma   90.00
#
_symmetry.space_group_name_H-M   'P 1'
#
loop_
_entity.id
_entity.type
_entity.pdbx_description
1 polymer ?
#
loop_
_entity_poly.entity_id
_entity_poly.type
_entity_poly.pdbx_seq_one_letter_code
_entity_poly.pdbx_strand_id
1 'polypeptide(L)'
;MGVGSSLLLFKFIIYQAMIVFNFIIVLIFGFHYLLNGSLPQVKYLVLIGFTVHLAVVIGLILVGKSRRFTTKLVHLILKPFNWFMKKERIQKIQATVDGKIATFHEESGRISRDKKLIWSACIYTSLQLWAYFAIPYFIFLGMGISNLDVFMVITFHAFIMMFATVVPTPGGTGGAEYTFTLLFGPLLVSAKLLTALLIWRVITYYSCIIFGGVAMAIPDKNKVKPD
;
A
#
# COMPACT_ATOMS: atom_id res chain seq x y z
N MET A 1 -0.55 19.64 12.84
CA MET A 1 -1.33 18.58 12.14
C MET A 1 -1.21 18.65 10.62
N GLY A 2 -1.28 19.82 9.97
CA GLY A 2 -1.20 19.92 8.48
C GLY A 2 0.08 19.35 7.86
N VAL A 3 1.26 19.61 8.44
CA VAL A 3 2.56 19.12 7.96
C VAL A 3 2.63 17.59 7.96
N GLY A 4 2.26 16.95 9.08
CA GLY A 4 2.28 15.49 9.21
C GLY A 4 1.33 14.79 8.24
N SER A 5 0.10 15.31 8.09
CA SER A 5 -0.86 14.77 7.13
C SER A 5 -0.41 14.94 5.67
N SER A 6 0.24 16.05 5.33
CA SER A 6 0.84 16.26 4.01
C SER A 6 1.96 15.27 3.74
N LEU A 7 2.92 15.12 4.67
CA LEU A 7 4.02 14.15 4.54
C LEU A 7 3.51 12.70 4.40
N LEU A 8 2.53 12.30 5.19
CA LEU A 8 1.91 10.98 5.11
C LEU A 8 1.27 10.75 3.74
N LEU A 9 0.54 11.73 3.20
CA LEU A 9 -0.08 11.61 1.89
C LEU A 9 0.95 11.57 0.77
N PHE A 10 2.02 12.37 0.83
CA PHE A 10 3.13 12.30 -0.14
C PHE A 10 3.81 10.94 -0.11
N LYS A 11 4.15 10.45 1.09
CA LYS A 11 4.72 9.11 1.25
C LYS A 11 3.79 8.05 0.66
N PHE A 12 2.49 8.18 0.86
CA PHE A 12 1.50 7.25 0.32
C PHE A 12 1.36 7.34 -1.21
N ILE A 13 1.38 8.54 -1.80
CA ILE A 13 1.41 8.73 -3.27
C ILE A 13 2.64 8.05 -3.86
N ILE A 14 3.82 8.33 -3.30
CA ILE A 14 5.09 7.75 -3.76
C ILE A 14 5.02 6.22 -3.66
N TYR A 15 4.53 5.69 -2.54
CA TYR A 15 4.36 4.25 -2.35
C TYR A 15 3.44 3.61 -3.41
N GLN A 16 2.27 4.20 -3.65
CA GLN A 16 1.32 3.69 -4.64
C GLN A 16 1.87 3.77 -6.08
N ALA A 17 2.51 4.89 -6.43
CA ALA A 17 3.15 5.04 -7.73
C ALA A 17 4.29 4.02 -7.91
N MET A 18 5.07 3.77 -6.85
CA MET A 18 6.18 2.84 -6.90
C MET A 18 5.76 1.38 -6.90
N ILE A 19 4.65 1.03 -6.26
CA ILE A 19 4.02 -0.28 -6.44
C ILE A 19 3.69 -0.51 -7.92
N VAL A 20 2.99 0.43 -8.57
CA VAL A 20 2.60 0.30 -9.98
C VAL A 20 3.84 0.19 -10.88
N PHE A 21 4.82 1.07 -10.69
CA PHE A 21 6.04 1.08 -11.48
C PHE A 21 6.85 -0.23 -11.35
N ASN A 22 7.12 -0.68 -10.11
CA ASN A 22 7.88 -1.91 -9.90
C ASN A 22 7.09 -3.14 -10.38
N PHE A 23 5.76 -3.12 -10.25
CA PHE A 23 4.92 -4.20 -10.78
C PHE A 23 4.98 -4.28 -12.31
N ILE A 24 5.04 -3.16 -13.02
CA ILE A 24 5.26 -3.16 -14.48
C ILE A 24 6.61 -3.82 -14.81
N ILE A 25 7.68 -3.48 -14.08
CA ILE A 25 9.00 -4.12 -14.27
C ILE A 25 8.89 -5.63 -14.05
N VAL A 26 8.26 -6.05 -12.95
CA VAL A 26 8.06 -7.47 -12.63
C VAL A 26 7.24 -8.19 -13.70
N LEU A 27 6.24 -7.54 -14.30
CA LEU A 27 5.46 -8.11 -15.41
C LEU A 27 6.31 -8.26 -16.68
N ILE A 28 7.14 -7.27 -17.02
CA ILE A 28 8.01 -7.35 -18.22
C ILE A 28 8.87 -8.62 -18.16
N PHE A 29 9.41 -8.97 -17.00
CA PHE A 29 10.29 -10.12 -16.84
C PHE A 29 9.58 -11.42 -16.45
N GLY A 30 8.41 -11.36 -15.81
CA GLY A 30 7.78 -12.53 -15.19
C GLY A 30 6.38 -12.85 -15.69
N PHE A 31 5.84 -12.10 -16.65
CA PHE A 31 4.50 -12.34 -17.16
C PHE A 31 4.33 -13.77 -17.71
N HIS A 32 5.37 -14.35 -18.32
CA HIS A 32 5.33 -15.73 -18.81
C HIS A 32 5.08 -16.74 -17.67
N TYR A 33 5.64 -16.51 -16.47
CA TYR A 33 5.37 -17.37 -15.31
C TYR A 33 3.89 -17.34 -14.90
N LEU A 34 3.23 -16.18 -15.02
CA LEU A 34 1.80 -16.05 -14.72
C LEU A 34 0.92 -16.72 -15.78
N LEU A 35 1.35 -16.79 -17.04
CA LEU A 35 0.58 -17.41 -18.11
C LEU A 35 0.72 -18.94 -18.16
N ASN A 36 1.90 -19.46 -17.80
CA ASN A 36 2.20 -20.89 -17.88
C ASN A 36 1.48 -21.68 -16.78
N GLY A 37 1.11 -21.04 -15.67
CA GLY A 37 0.38 -21.66 -14.57
C GLY A 37 -1.12 -21.78 -14.84
N SER A 38 -1.52 -22.53 -15.88
CA SER A 38 -2.83 -23.19 -16.13
C SER A 38 -4.17 -22.49 -15.80
N LEU A 39 -4.19 -21.22 -15.39
CA LEU A 39 -5.37 -20.50 -14.87
C LEU A 39 -5.61 -19.25 -15.71
N PRO A 40 -6.48 -19.33 -16.73
CA PRO A 40 -6.87 -18.19 -17.57
C PRO A 40 -7.34 -16.96 -16.77
N GLN A 41 -7.86 -17.19 -15.56
CA GLN A 41 -8.35 -16.17 -14.64
C GLN A 41 -7.25 -15.19 -14.19
N VAL A 42 -5.99 -15.62 -14.10
CA VAL A 42 -4.86 -14.80 -13.64
C VAL A 42 -4.67 -13.57 -14.51
N LYS A 43 -4.86 -13.68 -15.84
CA LYS A 43 -4.73 -12.55 -16.77
C LYS A 43 -5.75 -11.44 -16.47
N TYR A 44 -7.01 -11.81 -16.21
CA TYR A 44 -8.06 -10.85 -15.88
C TYR A 44 -7.83 -10.20 -14.51
N LEU A 45 -7.34 -10.98 -13.54
CA LEU A 45 -6.98 -10.48 -12.22
C LEU A 45 -5.83 -9.45 -12.29
N VAL A 46 -4.82 -9.67 -13.15
CA VAL A 46 -3.74 -8.68 -13.40
C VAL A 46 -4.32 -7.39 -13.95
N LEU A 47 -5.20 -7.47 -14.96
CA LEU A 47 -5.80 -6.29 -15.59
C LEU A 47 -6.61 -5.47 -14.58
N ILE A 48 -7.50 -6.13 -13.82
CA ILE A 48 -8.32 -5.47 -12.79
C ILE A 48 -7.43 -4.84 -11.73
N GLY A 49 -6.44 -5.59 -11.20
CA GLY A 49 -5.53 -5.08 -10.19
C GLY A 49 -4.78 -3.84 -10.64
N PHE A 50 -4.31 -3.84 -11.89
CA PHE A 50 -3.61 -2.71 -12.51
C PHE A 50 -4.53 -1.50 -12.69
N THR A 51 -5.72 -1.69 -13.23
CA THR A 51 -6.71 -0.61 -13.41
C THR A 51 -7.07 0.04 -12.07
N VAL A 52 -7.30 -0.76 -11.02
CA VAL A 52 -7.64 -0.25 -9.69
C VAL A 52 -6.48 0.57 -9.10
N HIS A 53 -5.24 0.06 -9.14
CA HIS A 53 -4.09 0.81 -8.62
C HIS A 53 -3.82 2.09 -9.40
N LEU A 54 -3.95 2.05 -10.72
CA LEU A 54 -3.78 3.24 -11.55
C LEU A 54 -4.84 4.30 -11.21
N ALA A 55 -6.10 3.88 -11.02
CA ALA A 55 -7.17 4.78 -10.59
C ALA A 55 -6.89 5.37 -9.19
N VAL A 56 -6.37 4.58 -8.26
CA VAL A 56 -5.98 5.04 -6.91
C VAL A 56 -4.84 6.06 -6.99
N VAL A 57 -3.78 5.79 -7.76
CA VAL A 57 -2.66 6.73 -7.95
C VAL A 57 -3.15 8.06 -8.52
N ILE A 58 -3.97 8.02 -9.59
CA ILE A 58 -4.56 9.21 -10.19
C ILE A 58 -5.42 9.97 -9.17
N GLY A 59 -6.29 9.27 -8.44
CA GLY A 59 -7.14 9.85 -7.41
C GLY A 59 -6.34 10.54 -6.30
N LEU A 60 -5.26 9.92 -5.82
CA LEU A 60 -4.40 10.49 -4.79
C LEU A 60 -3.62 11.71 -5.31
N ILE A 61 -3.12 11.68 -6.54
CA ILE A 61 -2.48 12.85 -7.17
C ILE A 61 -3.48 14.00 -7.30
N LEU A 62 -4.74 13.72 -7.68
CA LEU A 62 -5.78 14.73 -7.74
C LEU A 62 -6.08 15.33 -6.37
N VAL A 63 -6.14 14.52 -5.31
CA VAL A 63 -6.26 15.01 -3.92
C VAL A 63 -5.04 15.86 -3.52
N GLY A 64 -3.83 15.40 -3.83
CA GLY A 64 -2.61 16.12 -3.49
C GLY A 64 -2.44 17.46 -4.22
N LYS A 65 -2.92 17.57 -5.47
CA LYS A 65 -2.70 18.74 -6.33
C LYS A 65 -3.90 19.69 -6.43
N SER A 66 -5.13 19.20 -6.27
CA SER A 66 -6.34 20.00 -6.48
C SER A 66 -7.08 20.27 -5.18
N ARG A 67 -6.92 21.49 -4.67
CA ARG A 67 -7.70 21.99 -3.52
C ARG A 67 -9.20 21.88 -3.76
N ARG A 68 -9.66 22.26 -4.97
CA ARG A 68 -11.09 22.20 -5.35
C ARG A 68 -11.63 20.77 -5.30
N PHE A 69 -10.87 19.80 -5.82
CA PHE A 69 -11.28 18.38 -5.78
C PHE A 69 -11.33 17.86 -4.34
N THR A 70 -10.29 18.17 -3.55
CA THR A 70 -10.23 17.78 -2.13
C THR A 70 -11.40 18.34 -1.34
N THR A 71 -11.68 19.64 -1.46
CA THR A 71 -12.83 20.27 -0.77
C THR A 71 -14.15 19.65 -1.20
N LYS A 72 -14.36 19.41 -2.50
CA LYS A 72 -15.59 18.75 -2.99
C LYS A 72 -15.76 17.33 -2.42
N LEU A 73 -14.71 16.52 -2.42
CA LEU A 73 -14.75 15.17 -1.86
C LEU A 73 -15.08 15.21 -0.37
N VAL A 74 -14.41 16.08 0.40
CA VAL A 74 -14.65 16.17 1.84
C VAL A 74 -16.07 16.67 2.14
N HIS A 75 -16.57 17.67 1.40
CA HIS A 75 -17.96 18.13 1.57
C HIS A 75 -18.98 17.06 1.16
N LEU A 76 -18.68 16.23 0.15
CA LEU A 76 -19.52 15.10 -0.23
C LEU A 76 -19.59 14.04 0.89
N ILE A 77 -18.45 13.72 1.51
CA ILE A 77 -18.38 12.78 2.65
C ILE A 77 -19.08 13.35 3.89
N LEU A 78 -19.04 14.67 4.09
CA LEU A 78 -19.73 15.34 5.20
C LEU A 78 -21.25 15.47 4.98
N LYS A 79 -21.74 15.42 3.73
CA LYS A 79 -23.16 15.54 3.40
C LYS A 79 -24.10 14.59 4.18
N PRO A 80 -23.82 13.28 4.34
CA PRO A 80 -24.67 12.40 5.15
C PRO A 80 -24.71 12.78 6.64
N PHE A 81 -23.67 13.43 7.18
CA PHE A 81 -23.67 13.92 8.57
C PHE A 81 -24.64 15.11 8.78
N ASN A 82 -25.10 15.76 7.71
CA ASN A 82 -26.16 16.77 7.77
C ASN A 82 -27.49 16.24 8.27
N TRP A 83 -27.70 14.92 8.23
CA TRP A 83 -28.92 14.31 8.73
C TRP A 83 -28.89 14.08 10.25
N PHE A 84 -27.70 13.93 10.84
CA PHE A 84 -27.53 13.57 12.26
C PHE A 84 -27.05 14.72 13.15
N MET A 85 -26.52 15.82 12.58
CA MET A 85 -25.89 16.90 13.34
C MET A 85 -26.55 18.27 13.10
N LYS A 86 -26.54 19.13 14.13
CA LYS A 86 -27.04 20.52 14.05
C LYS A 86 -26.25 21.32 13.02
N LYS A 87 -26.95 22.18 12.25
CA LYS A 87 -26.37 22.99 11.16
C LYS A 87 -25.17 23.83 11.60
N GLU A 88 -25.20 24.45 12.79
CA GLU A 88 -24.05 25.26 13.25
C GLU A 88 -22.80 24.42 13.51
N ARG A 89 -22.96 23.19 14.01
CA ARG A 89 -21.84 22.28 14.28
C ARG A 89 -21.18 21.83 12.98
N ILE A 90 -21.96 21.59 11.94
CA ILE A 90 -21.47 21.21 10.61
C ILE A 90 -20.73 22.36 9.95
N GLN A 91 -21.27 23.58 10.01
CA GLN A 91 -20.60 24.76 9.47
C GLN A 91 -19.25 25.00 10.15
N LYS A 92 -19.16 24.84 11.49
CA LYS A 92 -17.89 24.91 12.22
C LYS A 92 -16.89 23.83 11.77
N ILE A 93 -17.35 22.59 11.57
CA ILE A 93 -16.52 21.49 11.06
C ILE A 93 -16.03 21.80 9.64
N GLN A 94 -16.90 22.25 8.75
CA GLN A 94 -16.55 22.62 7.38
C GLN A 94 -15.50 23.74 7.36
N ALA A 95 -15.69 24.82 8.11
CA ALA A 95 -14.71 25.91 8.19
C ALA A 95 -13.35 25.43 8.73
N THR A 96 -13.36 24.59 9.76
CA THR A 96 -12.13 24.00 10.34
C THR A 96 -11.41 23.11 9.31
N VAL A 97 -12.16 22.29 8.58
CA VAL A 97 -11.63 21.37 7.58
C VAL A 97 -11.10 22.11 6.37
N ASP A 98 -11.79 23.15 5.89
CA ASP A 98 -11.34 23.96 4.77
C ASP A 98 -10.02 24.69 5.07
N GLY A 99 -9.85 25.15 6.32
CA GLY A 99 -8.57 25.67 6.82
C GLY A 99 -7.46 24.61 6.81
N LYS A 100 -7.74 23.39 7.29
CA LYS A 100 -6.77 22.27 7.26
C LYS A 100 -6.40 21.87 5.83
N ILE A 101 -7.36 21.87 4.91
CA ILE A 101 -7.11 21.61 3.48
C ILE A 101 -6.20 22.70 2.91
N ALA A 102 -6.40 23.97 3.27
CA ALA A 102 -5.52 25.06 2.81
C ALA A 102 -4.06 24.83 3.24
N THR A 103 -3.82 24.61 4.54
CA THR A 103 -2.48 24.31 5.08
C THR A 103 -1.89 23.05 4.45
N PHE A 104 -2.70 22.01 4.24
CA PHE A 104 -2.26 20.78 3.58
C PHE A 104 -1.75 21.07 2.15
N HIS A 105 -2.48 21.85 1.35
CA HIS A 105 -2.10 22.16 -0.03
C HIS A 105 -0.85 23.06 -0.11
N GLU A 106 -0.67 23.96 0.85
CA GLU A 106 0.55 24.78 0.98
C GLU A 106 1.79 23.92 1.25
N GLU A 107 1.73 23.05 2.26
CA GLU A 107 2.82 22.12 2.61
C GLU A 107 3.09 21.11 1.48
N SER A 108 2.02 20.63 0.85
CA SER A 108 2.09 19.73 -0.32
C SER A 108 2.82 20.37 -1.49
N GLY A 109 2.56 21.66 -1.73
CA GLY A 109 3.26 22.45 -2.74
C GLY A 109 4.75 22.60 -2.45
N ARG A 110 5.13 22.77 -1.16
CA ARG A 110 6.54 22.84 -0.75
C ARG A 110 7.26 21.51 -1.00
N ILE A 111 6.68 20.39 -0.56
CA ILE A 111 7.28 19.05 -0.74
C ILE A 111 7.42 18.70 -2.22
N SER A 112 6.41 19.04 -3.04
CA SER A 112 6.42 18.78 -4.49
C SER A 112 7.55 19.48 -5.24
N ARG A 113 8.10 20.57 -4.69
CA ARG A 113 9.21 21.33 -5.30
C ARG A 113 10.57 20.68 -5.04
N ASP A 114 10.69 19.88 -3.99
CA ASP A 114 11.94 19.18 -3.68
C ASP A 114 12.05 17.88 -4.49
N LYS A 115 12.47 18.02 -5.75
CA LYS A 115 12.65 16.90 -6.67
C LYS A 115 13.67 15.88 -6.16
N LYS A 116 14.69 16.33 -5.42
CA LYS A 116 15.73 15.44 -4.88
C LYS A 116 15.14 14.53 -3.82
N LEU A 117 14.35 15.09 -2.89
CA LEU A 117 13.64 14.33 -1.87
C LEU A 117 12.70 13.28 -2.49
N ILE A 118 11.91 13.68 -3.48
CA ILE A 118 10.99 12.77 -4.19
C ILE A 118 11.76 11.64 -4.86
N TRP A 119 12.82 11.96 -5.59
CA TRP A 119 13.62 10.97 -6.30
C TRP A 119 14.27 9.97 -5.35
N SER A 120 14.89 10.45 -4.27
CA SER A 120 15.44 9.57 -3.22
C SER A 120 14.36 8.69 -2.59
N ALA A 121 13.19 9.25 -2.26
CA ALA A 121 12.08 8.48 -1.71
C ALA A 121 11.58 7.40 -2.68
N CYS A 122 11.52 7.68 -3.98
CA CYS A 122 11.19 6.69 -5.01
C CYS A 122 12.18 5.52 -5.04
N ILE A 123 13.49 5.81 -5.00
CA ILE A 123 14.54 4.78 -4.99
C ILE A 123 14.43 3.92 -3.74
N TYR A 124 14.37 4.52 -2.55
CA TYR A 124 14.27 3.78 -1.29
C TYR A 124 12.99 2.94 -1.24
N THR A 125 11.87 3.48 -1.73
CA THR A 125 10.61 2.73 -1.79
C THR A 125 10.71 1.56 -2.76
N SER A 126 11.37 1.73 -3.91
CA SER A 126 11.57 0.63 -4.86
C SER A 126 12.44 -0.47 -4.26
N LEU A 127 13.56 -0.12 -3.62
CA LEU A 127 14.42 -1.09 -2.93
C LEU A 127 13.67 -1.83 -1.82
N GLN A 128 12.87 -1.10 -1.03
CA GLN A 128 12.00 -1.68 -0.02
C GLN A 128 11.02 -2.69 -0.64
N LEU A 129 10.38 -2.34 -1.77
CA LEU A 129 9.43 -3.22 -2.45
C LEU A 129 10.11 -4.48 -3.01
N TRP A 130 11.29 -4.37 -3.61
CA TRP A 130 12.04 -5.56 -4.09
C TRP A 130 12.44 -6.49 -2.95
N ALA A 131 12.94 -5.94 -1.85
CA ALA A 131 13.25 -6.73 -0.65
C ALA A 131 11.97 -7.41 -0.12
N TYR A 132 10.86 -6.68 -0.08
CA TYR A 132 9.57 -7.19 0.36
C TYR A 132 9.05 -8.30 -0.58
N PHE A 133 9.16 -8.13 -1.90
CA PHE A 133 8.75 -9.13 -2.88
C PHE A 133 9.57 -10.42 -2.78
N ALA A 134 10.85 -10.32 -2.41
CA ALA A 134 11.74 -11.47 -2.25
C ALA A 134 11.49 -12.27 -0.96
N ILE A 135 10.71 -11.77 0.01
CA ILE A 135 10.52 -12.44 1.32
C ILE A 135 10.10 -13.92 1.17
N PRO A 136 9.08 -14.30 0.37
CA PRO A 136 8.67 -15.69 0.23
C PRO A 136 9.76 -16.60 -0.34
N TYR A 137 10.64 -16.07 -1.20
CA TYR A 137 11.77 -16.84 -1.74
C TYR A 137 12.71 -17.30 -0.63
N PHE A 138 13.08 -16.39 0.28
CA PHE A 138 13.92 -16.73 1.42
C PHE A 138 13.22 -17.65 2.43
N ILE A 139 11.90 -17.54 2.57
CA ILE A 139 11.11 -18.49 3.36
C ILE A 139 11.20 -19.89 2.75
N PHE A 140 11.00 -20.02 1.44
CA PHE A 140 11.10 -21.31 0.75
C PHE A 140 12.49 -21.92 0.88
N LEU A 141 13.56 -21.12 0.73
CA LEU A 141 14.93 -21.56 0.98
C LEU A 141 15.13 -22.08 2.40
N GLY A 142 14.64 -21.35 3.42
CA GLY A 142 14.71 -21.76 4.82
C GLY A 142 13.94 -23.06 5.12
N MET A 143 12.95 -23.40 4.29
CA MET A 143 12.19 -24.65 4.34
C MET A 143 12.81 -25.79 3.52
N GLY A 144 14.00 -25.58 2.94
CA GLY A 144 14.70 -26.54 2.09
C GLY A 144 14.10 -26.68 0.68
N ILE A 145 13.34 -25.69 0.20
CA ILE A 145 12.82 -25.63 -1.17
C ILE A 145 13.70 -24.68 -1.99
N SER A 146 14.66 -25.24 -2.73
CA SER A 146 15.65 -24.48 -3.50
C SER A 146 15.47 -24.57 -5.03
N ASN A 147 14.51 -25.35 -5.50
CA ASN A 147 14.27 -25.61 -6.92
C ASN A 147 13.37 -24.55 -7.61
N LEU A 148 12.96 -23.50 -6.89
CA LEU A 148 12.11 -22.44 -7.43
C LEU A 148 12.98 -21.28 -7.94
N ASP A 149 12.65 -20.78 -9.12
CA ASP A 149 13.30 -19.59 -9.67
C ASP A 149 12.94 -18.33 -8.85
N VAL A 150 13.94 -17.51 -8.53
CA VAL A 150 13.76 -16.32 -7.70
C VAL A 150 12.85 -15.29 -8.36
N PHE A 151 12.96 -15.10 -9.67
CA PHE A 151 12.11 -14.15 -10.40
C PHE A 151 10.67 -14.63 -10.44
N MET A 152 10.43 -15.94 -10.62
CA MET A 152 9.09 -16.52 -10.52
C MET A 152 8.44 -16.22 -9.16
N VAL A 153 9.16 -16.46 -8.05
CA VAL A 153 8.61 -16.23 -6.71
C VAL A 153 8.35 -14.74 -6.47
N ILE A 154 9.24 -13.86 -6.90
CA ILE A 154 9.04 -12.41 -6.84
C ILE A 154 7.82 -11.98 -7.64
N THR A 155 7.63 -12.52 -8.86
CA THR A 155 6.47 -12.20 -9.70
C THR A 155 5.18 -12.63 -9.05
N PHE A 156 5.13 -13.85 -8.51
CA PHE A 156 3.95 -14.37 -7.84
C PHE A 156 3.63 -13.55 -6.59
N HIS A 157 4.64 -13.23 -5.78
CA HIS A 157 4.42 -12.44 -4.58
C HIS A 157 4.02 -10.99 -4.87
N ALA A 158 4.62 -10.34 -5.86
CA ALA A 158 4.21 -9.00 -6.29
C ALA A 158 2.74 -8.99 -6.75
N PHE A 159 2.31 -10.02 -7.48
CA PHE A 159 0.91 -10.18 -7.88
C PHE A 159 -0.03 -10.43 -6.69
N ILE A 160 0.37 -11.29 -5.74
CA ILE A 160 -0.39 -11.53 -4.51
C ILE A 160 -0.61 -10.22 -3.75
N MET A 161 0.45 -9.41 -3.60
CA MET A 161 0.37 -8.12 -2.91
C MET A 161 -0.53 -7.12 -3.64
N MET A 162 -0.46 -7.09 -4.97
CA MET A 162 -1.34 -6.24 -5.77
C MET A 162 -2.81 -6.65 -5.63
N PHE A 163 -3.12 -7.94 -5.67
CA PHE A 163 -4.50 -8.38 -5.57
C PHE A 163 -5.06 -8.23 -4.15
N ALA A 164 -4.23 -8.48 -3.13
CA ALA A 164 -4.63 -8.37 -1.72
C ALA A 164 -5.10 -6.96 -1.33
N THR A 165 -4.58 -5.91 -1.98
CA THR A 165 -4.98 -4.51 -1.72
C THR A 165 -6.25 -4.09 -2.47
N VAL A 166 -6.68 -4.86 -3.47
CA VAL A 166 -7.96 -4.64 -4.18
C VAL A 166 -9.14 -5.15 -3.34
N VAL A 167 -8.94 -6.25 -2.62
CA VAL A 167 -9.96 -6.81 -1.74
C VAL A 167 -10.11 -5.90 -0.51
N PRO A 168 -11.31 -5.33 -0.23
CA PRO A 168 -11.52 -4.38 0.85
C PRO A 168 -11.61 -5.08 2.22
N THR A 169 -10.74 -6.04 2.49
CA THR A 169 -10.64 -6.71 3.78
C THR A 169 -9.62 -6.01 4.67
N PRO A 170 -9.91 -5.83 5.98
CA PRO A 170 -8.93 -5.31 6.93
C PRO A 170 -7.66 -6.16 6.90
N GLY A 171 -6.53 -5.54 6.52
CA GLY A 171 -5.24 -6.24 6.39
C GLY A 171 -5.07 -7.10 5.13
N GLY A 172 -5.99 -7.03 4.15
CA GLY A 172 -5.92 -7.84 2.92
C GLY A 172 -6.01 -9.34 3.17
N THR A 173 -6.52 -9.75 4.34
CA THR A 173 -6.74 -11.14 4.73
C THR A 173 -7.84 -11.75 3.85
N GLY A 174 -7.77 -13.05 3.58
CA GLY A 174 -8.58 -13.69 2.53
C GLY A 174 -8.05 -13.47 1.12
N GLY A 175 -7.89 -12.23 0.65
CA GLY A 175 -7.36 -11.92 -0.68
C GLY A 175 -5.92 -12.39 -0.88
N ALA A 176 -5.02 -12.04 0.05
CA ALA A 176 -3.62 -12.47 -0.02
C ALA A 176 -3.46 -13.99 0.13
N GLU A 177 -4.24 -14.63 1.01
CA GLU A 177 -4.13 -16.08 1.29
C GLU A 177 -4.67 -16.91 0.15
N TYR A 178 -5.80 -16.47 -0.41
CA TYR A 178 -6.38 -17.05 -1.60
C TYR A 178 -5.39 -16.99 -2.76
N THR A 179 -4.86 -15.80 -3.08
CA THR A 179 -3.94 -15.66 -4.22
C THR A 179 -2.58 -16.33 -3.97
N PHE A 180 -2.11 -16.40 -2.72
CA PHE A 180 -0.92 -17.16 -2.36
C PHE A 180 -1.11 -18.66 -2.61
N THR A 181 -2.25 -19.20 -2.15
CA THR A 181 -2.61 -20.60 -2.39
C THR A 181 -2.83 -20.88 -3.86
N LEU A 182 -3.44 -19.95 -4.60
CA LEU A 182 -3.70 -20.06 -6.02
C LEU A 182 -2.41 -20.18 -6.84
N LEU A 183 -1.40 -19.36 -6.51
CA LEU A 183 -0.15 -19.31 -7.28
C LEU A 183 0.91 -20.32 -6.81
N PHE A 184 1.07 -20.52 -5.50
CA PHE A 184 2.08 -21.45 -4.96
C PHE A 184 1.55 -22.85 -4.67
N GLY A 185 0.23 -23.04 -4.61
CA GLY A 185 -0.39 -24.34 -4.36
C GLY A 185 -0.02 -25.43 -5.37
N PRO A 186 0.00 -25.14 -6.69
CA PRO A 186 0.46 -26.11 -7.68
C PRO A 186 1.95 -26.50 -7.55
N LEU A 187 2.74 -25.69 -6.86
CA LEU A 187 4.19 -25.85 -6.74
C LEU A 187 4.62 -26.52 -5.42
N LEU A 188 3.75 -26.55 -4.41
CA LEU A 188 4.08 -26.96 -3.05
C LEU A 188 3.07 -27.98 -2.51
N VAL A 189 3.57 -28.96 -1.75
CA VAL A 189 2.72 -29.85 -0.95
C VAL A 189 1.97 -29.04 0.11
N SER A 190 0.70 -29.38 0.37
CA SER A 190 -0.23 -28.60 1.22
C SER A 190 0.35 -28.21 2.59
N ALA A 191 1.08 -29.11 3.26
CA ALA A 191 1.71 -28.80 4.55
C ALA A 191 2.79 -27.70 4.46
N LYS A 192 3.64 -27.75 3.41
CA LYS A 192 4.67 -26.73 3.18
C LYS A 192 4.04 -25.41 2.76
N LEU A 193 2.98 -25.44 1.95
CA LEU A 193 2.26 -24.24 1.54
C LEU A 193 1.69 -23.47 2.74
N LEU A 194 0.96 -24.17 3.63
CA LEU A 194 0.39 -23.57 4.84
C LEU A 194 1.49 -23.01 5.76
N THR A 195 2.55 -23.78 5.96
CA THR A 195 3.69 -23.37 6.80
C THR A 195 4.35 -22.10 6.25
N ALA A 196 4.62 -22.05 4.94
CA ALA A 196 5.22 -20.88 4.31
C ALA A 196 4.31 -19.64 4.42
N LEU A 197 3.00 -19.81 4.22
CA LEU A 197 2.02 -18.74 4.34
C LEU A 197 1.98 -18.17 5.78
N LEU A 198 2.00 -19.03 6.80
CA LEU A 198 2.03 -18.60 8.20
C LEU A 198 3.33 -17.84 8.54
N ILE A 199 4.49 -18.37 8.14
CA ILE A 199 5.78 -17.70 8.34
C ILE A 199 5.78 -16.33 7.64
N TRP A 200 5.29 -16.28 6.41
CA TRP A 200 5.18 -15.03 5.65
C TRP A 200 4.32 -14.00 6.38
N ARG A 201 3.17 -14.39 6.95
CA ARG A 201 2.33 -13.51 7.76
C ARG A 201 3.02 -13.04 9.05
N VAL A 202 3.79 -13.91 9.72
CA VAL A 202 4.59 -13.52 10.89
C VAL A 202 5.60 -12.44 10.54
N ILE A 203 6.33 -12.62 9.45
CA ILE A 203 7.36 -11.66 9.03
C ILE A 203 6.74 -10.36 8.54
N THR A 204 5.71 -10.41 7.70
CA THR A 204 5.20 -9.21 7.00
C THR A 204 4.13 -8.45 7.78
N TYR A 205 3.28 -9.15 8.53
CA TYR A 205 2.13 -8.56 9.19
C TYR A 205 2.35 -8.43 10.70
N TYR A 206 2.63 -9.55 11.39
CA TYR A 206 2.72 -9.55 12.85
C TYR A 206 3.96 -8.82 13.37
N SER A 207 5.10 -8.92 12.66
CA SER A 207 6.32 -8.18 13.01
C SER A 207 6.10 -6.67 13.01
N CYS A 208 5.37 -6.15 12.02
CA CYS A 208 5.05 -4.72 11.93
C CYS A 208 4.21 -4.24 13.12
N ILE A 209 3.26 -5.06 13.58
CA ILE A 209 2.42 -4.75 14.75
C ILE A 209 3.26 -4.72 16.02
N ILE A 210 4.14 -5.72 16.22
CA ILE A 210 4.99 -5.82 17.41
C ILE A 210 5.96 -4.63 17.46
N PHE A 211 6.70 -4.38 16.38
CA PHE A 211 7.65 -3.25 16.34
C PHE A 211 6.95 -1.90 16.44
N GLY A 212 5.78 -1.74 15.82
CA GLY A 212 4.98 -0.53 15.96
C GLY A 212 4.51 -0.30 17.39
N GLY A 213 4.01 -1.34 18.05
CA GLY A 213 3.60 -1.29 19.46
C GLY A 213 4.76 -0.95 20.40
N VAL A 214 5.92 -1.58 20.21
CA VAL A 214 7.14 -1.27 20.96
C VAL A 214 7.57 0.18 20.73
N ALA A 215 7.57 0.66 19.48
CA ALA A 215 7.94 2.04 19.17
C ALA A 215 7.02 3.07 19.85
N MET A 216 5.71 2.77 19.97
CA MET A 216 4.76 3.63 20.68
C MET A 216 4.94 3.61 22.20
N ALA A 217 5.45 2.51 22.77
CA ALA A 217 5.70 2.39 24.20
C ALA A 217 6.96 3.15 24.66
N ILE A 218 7.88 3.49 23.74
CA ILE A 218 9.08 4.27 24.05
C ILE A 218 8.68 5.74 24.27
N PRO A 219 8.93 6.32 25.46
CA PRO A 219 8.59 7.71 25.74
C PRO A 219 9.37 8.66 24.82
N ASP A 220 8.65 9.58 24.18
CA ASP A 220 9.27 10.64 23.39
C ASP A 220 10.01 11.62 24.31
N LYS A 221 11.35 11.57 24.26
CA LYS A 221 12.24 12.44 25.05
C LYS A 221 12.19 13.91 24.60
N ASN A 222 11.55 14.23 23.47
CA ASN A 222 11.47 15.57 22.90
C ASN A 222 10.09 16.23 23.04
N LYS A 223 9.21 15.73 23.91
CA LYS A 223 7.99 16.47 24.27
C LYS A 223 8.36 17.74 25.05
N VAL A 224 8.53 18.84 24.31
CA VAL A 224 8.43 20.20 24.86
C VAL A 224 7.09 20.25 25.62
N LYS A 225 7.17 20.57 26.91
CA LYS A 225 5.97 20.73 27.76
C LYS A 225 5.04 21.73 27.09
N PRO A 226 3.74 21.43 26.95
CA PRO A 226 2.76 22.46 26.65
C PRO A 226 2.70 23.39 27.88
N ASP A 227 3.11 24.64 27.70
CA ASP A 227 2.81 25.74 28.63
C ASP A 227 1.29 26.00 28.66
#